data_AF-A0A5E9B0A6-F1
#
_entry.id   AF-A0A5E9B0A6-F1
#
_cell.length_a   1.000
_cell.length_b   1.000
_cell.length_c   1.000
_cell.angle_alpha   90.00
_cell.angle_beta   90.00
_cell.angle_gamma   90.00
#
_symmetry.space_group_name_H-M   'P 1'
#
loop_
_entity.id
_entity.type
_entity.pdbx_description
1 polymer ?
#
loop_
_entity_poly.entity_id
_entity_poly.type
_entity_poly.pdbx_seq_one_letter_code
_entity_poly.pdbx_strand_id
1 'polypeptide(L)'
;ASGLDFIRLPVDPGPFLAADAGRRGDLMAMLGAAVEAALAADLGVIVNVQANGATHYWNPERMVSSTGAPEFARYRAFVADVAGMLKDMAPSRVALEPVNEPPQDCTSEVWPKVQAALLTTARGSAKDLPLLTTGGCGSMVRGLTALDPAPLAEFEPILFTFHFYEPYLFSHQGAPWMGEPVYRALNNVPWPASAGSLEQTLASVRARMADDTERSDEAKKAAYEETEKVLKVYFDAQPDRRFIDGYLAQVSDWADGHGIAPGRIIMGEFGALRTDARYTAAPNPDRARYIADVRQCAEAAGFPWAFWDLFDGMGMMDDITRALDPAMVEALGLTMPPT
;
A
#
# COMPACT_ATOMS: atom_id res chain seq x y z
N ALA A 1 -2.73 0.29 -22.98
CA ALA A 1 -2.13 -0.86 -23.71
C ALA A 1 -2.23 -2.16 -22.93
N SER A 2 -1.87 -2.17 -21.63
CA SER A 2 -1.99 -3.37 -20.80
C SER A 2 -3.38 -3.64 -20.21
N GLY A 3 -4.30 -2.67 -20.28
CA GLY A 3 -5.62 -2.76 -19.67
C GLY A 3 -5.76 -2.04 -18.32
N LEU A 4 -4.66 -1.51 -17.77
CA LEU A 4 -4.72 -0.53 -16.67
C LEU A 4 -5.43 0.74 -17.14
N ASP A 5 -6.30 1.27 -16.30
CA ASP A 5 -7.13 2.45 -16.54
C ASP A 5 -6.82 3.61 -15.57
N PHE A 6 -6.07 3.38 -14.49
CA PHE A 6 -5.50 4.41 -13.64
C PHE A 6 -4.14 4.03 -13.04
N ILE A 7 -3.44 5.03 -12.51
CA ILE A 7 -2.25 4.86 -11.68
C ILE A 7 -2.46 5.51 -10.31
N ARG A 8 -1.89 4.89 -9.28
CA ARG A 8 -1.66 5.54 -7.98
C ARG A 8 -0.22 6.01 -7.94
N LEU A 9 -0.01 7.32 -7.90
CA LEU A 9 1.28 7.98 -7.99
C LEU A 9 1.73 8.40 -6.59
N PRO A 10 2.59 7.63 -5.91
CA PRO A 10 3.14 8.02 -4.63
C PRO A 10 4.13 9.18 -4.76
N VAL A 11 4.01 10.14 -3.84
CA VAL A 11 4.84 11.34 -3.76
C VAL A 11 5.38 11.49 -2.35
N ASP A 12 6.69 11.37 -2.19
CA ASP A 12 7.36 11.67 -0.93
C ASP A 12 7.31 13.20 -0.67
N PRO A 13 6.67 13.68 0.41
CA PRO A 13 6.62 15.10 0.74
C PRO A 13 7.98 15.64 1.21
N GLY A 14 8.87 14.82 1.75
CA GLY A 14 10.13 15.24 2.39
C GLY A 14 10.98 16.18 1.53
N PRO A 15 11.31 15.82 0.28
CA PRO A 15 12.03 16.69 -0.64
C PRO A 15 11.37 18.06 -0.88
N PHE A 16 10.04 18.12 -0.95
CA PHE A 16 9.29 19.36 -1.16
C PHE A 16 9.29 20.25 0.09
N LEU A 17 9.25 19.65 1.28
CA LEU A 17 9.26 20.35 2.56
C LEU A 17 10.67 20.84 2.93
N ALA A 18 11.71 20.12 2.48
CA ALA A 18 13.12 20.49 2.68
C ALA A 18 13.61 21.60 1.75
N ALA A 19 13.02 21.71 0.56
CA ALA A 19 13.48 22.59 -0.51
C ALA A 19 13.23 24.08 -0.21
N ASP A 20 14.11 24.94 -0.74
CA ASP A 20 13.82 26.36 -0.87
C ASP A 20 12.70 26.62 -1.90
N ALA A 21 12.23 27.86 -1.98
CA ALA A 21 11.10 28.22 -2.84
C ALA A 21 11.33 27.92 -4.33
N GLY A 22 12.56 28.12 -4.83
CA GLY A 22 12.89 27.86 -6.24
C GLY A 22 12.85 26.38 -6.53
N ARG A 23 13.58 25.58 -5.73
CA ARG A 23 13.62 24.13 -5.89
C ARG A 23 12.25 23.49 -5.66
N ARG A 24 11.46 23.99 -4.71
CA ARG A 24 10.08 23.53 -4.48
C ARG A 24 9.21 23.78 -5.72
N GLY A 25 9.35 24.94 -6.38
CA GLY A 25 8.67 25.24 -7.63
C GLY A 25 8.98 24.23 -8.73
N ASP A 26 10.26 23.89 -8.92
CA ASP A 26 10.68 22.88 -9.90
C ASP A 26 10.07 21.49 -9.61
N LEU A 27 10.05 21.09 -8.33
CA LEU A 27 9.47 19.80 -7.91
C LEU A 27 7.95 19.75 -8.14
N MET A 28 7.24 20.84 -7.83
CA MET A 28 5.80 20.93 -8.11
C MET A 28 5.49 20.89 -9.61
N ALA A 29 6.30 21.55 -10.44
CA ALA A 29 6.17 21.49 -11.89
C ALA A 29 6.43 20.06 -12.42
N MET A 30 7.42 19.35 -11.87
CA MET A 30 7.70 17.96 -12.20
C MET A 30 6.53 17.04 -11.85
N LEU A 31 5.92 17.21 -10.67
CA LEU A 31 4.74 16.45 -10.27
C LEU A 31 3.56 16.72 -11.22
N GLY A 32 3.28 17.99 -11.54
CA GLY A 32 2.23 18.35 -12.49
C GLY A 32 2.43 17.70 -13.86
N ALA A 33 3.66 17.77 -14.40
CA ALA A 33 3.99 17.14 -15.68
C ALA A 33 3.82 15.61 -15.66
N ALA A 34 4.10 14.94 -14.54
CA ALA A 34 3.88 13.50 -14.39
C ALA A 34 2.38 13.15 -14.42
N VAL A 35 1.54 13.94 -13.75
CA VAL A 35 0.08 13.78 -13.78
C VAL A 35 -0.45 14.00 -15.20
N GLU A 36 -0.01 15.06 -15.88
CA GLU A 36 -0.38 15.34 -17.28
C GLU A 36 0.03 14.20 -18.23
N ALA A 37 1.22 13.63 -18.05
CA ALA A 37 1.69 12.52 -18.85
C ALA A 37 0.82 11.26 -18.69
N ALA A 38 0.40 10.94 -17.46
CA ALA A 38 -0.51 9.83 -17.21
C ALA A 38 -1.90 10.08 -17.81
N LEU A 39 -2.42 11.31 -17.68
CA LEU A 39 -3.70 11.69 -18.30
C LEU A 39 -3.64 11.59 -19.84
N ALA A 40 -2.54 12.05 -20.45
CA ALA A 40 -2.29 11.95 -21.88
C ALA A 40 -2.16 10.50 -22.37
N ALA A 41 -1.77 9.56 -21.49
CA ALA A 41 -1.76 8.13 -21.75
C ALA A 41 -3.13 7.45 -21.52
N ASP A 42 -4.19 8.25 -21.33
CA ASP A 42 -5.56 7.82 -21.05
C ASP A 42 -5.74 7.08 -19.70
N LEU A 43 -4.90 7.38 -18.71
CA LEU A 43 -4.98 6.84 -17.36
C LEU A 43 -5.61 7.85 -16.39
N GLY A 44 -6.46 7.40 -15.47
CA GLY A 44 -6.76 8.14 -14.24
C GLY A 44 -5.54 8.23 -13.33
N VAL A 45 -5.53 9.17 -12.38
CA VAL A 45 -4.41 9.39 -11.47
C VAL A 45 -4.91 9.66 -10.06
N ILE A 46 -4.48 8.84 -9.12
CA ILE A 46 -4.55 9.15 -7.69
C ILE A 46 -3.18 9.65 -7.28
N VAL A 47 -3.04 10.94 -6.96
CA VAL A 47 -1.81 11.46 -6.36
C VAL A 47 -1.84 11.14 -4.88
N ASN A 48 -0.94 10.26 -4.45
CA ASN A 48 -0.81 9.82 -3.07
C ASN A 48 0.35 10.54 -2.38
N VAL A 49 0.09 11.23 -1.28
CA VAL A 49 1.16 11.81 -0.46
C VAL A 49 1.69 10.73 0.48
N GLN A 50 2.83 10.15 0.10
CA GLN A 50 3.47 9.02 0.77
C GLN A 50 4.60 9.50 1.68
N ALA A 51 4.24 10.02 2.86
CA ALA A 51 5.21 10.24 3.92
C ALA A 51 5.92 8.92 4.26
N ASN A 52 7.23 8.86 4.07
CA ASN A 52 8.03 7.69 4.40
C ASN A 52 9.14 8.04 5.40
N GLY A 53 9.82 7.01 5.91
CA GLY A 53 10.93 7.15 6.85
C GLY A 53 12.32 7.18 6.21
N ALA A 54 12.44 7.36 4.88
CA ALA A 54 13.72 7.29 4.18
C ALA A 54 14.67 8.44 4.57
N THR A 55 14.12 9.56 5.03
CA THR A 55 14.90 10.61 5.68
C THR A 55 14.69 10.60 7.19
N HIS A 56 15.75 10.86 7.96
CA HIS A 56 15.64 10.90 9.43
C HIS A 56 14.72 12.01 9.94
N TYR A 57 14.62 13.15 9.23
CA TYR A 57 13.89 14.33 9.70
C TYR A 57 12.48 14.46 9.12
N TRP A 58 12.27 14.17 7.84
CA TRP A 58 10.94 14.22 7.22
C TRP A 58 10.36 12.83 7.26
N ASN A 59 9.60 12.54 8.32
CA ASN A 59 9.00 11.24 8.57
C ASN A 59 7.53 11.39 9.06
N PRO A 60 6.73 10.31 9.02
CA PRO A 60 5.32 10.36 9.45
C PRO A 60 5.13 10.86 10.89
N GLU A 61 6.03 10.51 11.80
CA GLU A 61 5.95 10.92 13.21
C GLU A 61 5.99 12.45 13.37
N ARG A 62 6.80 13.14 12.55
CA ARG A 62 6.92 14.59 12.60
C ARG A 62 5.86 15.32 11.78
N MET A 63 5.29 14.65 10.77
CA MET A 63 4.37 15.25 9.81
C MET A 63 2.90 14.99 10.12
N VAL A 64 2.52 13.78 10.53
CA VAL A 64 1.11 13.35 10.60
C VAL A 64 0.76 12.56 11.86
N SER A 65 1.64 12.44 12.86
CA SER A 65 1.34 11.76 14.15
C SER A 65 0.19 12.40 14.92
N SER A 66 -0.02 13.70 14.78
CA SER A 66 -1.16 14.46 15.30
C SER A 66 -1.25 15.83 14.65
N THR A 67 -2.32 16.58 14.92
CA THR A 67 -2.41 18.00 14.50
C THR A 67 -1.41 18.92 15.22
N GLY A 68 -0.74 18.41 16.27
CA GLY A 68 0.32 19.11 16.99
C GLY A 68 1.73 18.66 16.58
N ALA A 69 1.87 17.78 15.59
CA ALA A 69 3.18 17.31 15.15
C ALA A 69 4.02 18.50 14.61
N PRO A 70 5.34 18.53 14.86
CA PRO A 70 6.18 19.70 14.56
C PRO A 70 6.09 20.21 13.12
N GLU A 71 5.92 19.30 12.15
CA GLU A 71 5.86 19.62 10.72
C GLU A 71 4.44 19.52 10.14
N PHE A 72 3.41 19.28 10.95
CA PHE A 72 2.02 19.12 10.46
C PHE A 72 1.55 20.35 9.69
N ALA A 73 1.90 21.56 10.14
CA ALA A 73 1.54 22.78 9.42
C ALA A 73 2.16 22.85 8.02
N ARG A 74 3.42 22.41 7.86
CA ARG A 74 4.11 22.38 6.55
C ARG A 74 3.55 21.28 5.66
N TYR A 75 3.28 20.10 6.23
CA TYR A 75 2.63 18.99 5.53
C TYR A 75 1.25 19.41 5.00
N ARG A 76 0.43 20.01 5.86
CA ARG A 76 -0.91 20.50 5.50
C ARG A 76 -0.86 21.56 4.40
N ALA A 77 0.11 22.47 4.43
CA ALA A 77 0.32 23.44 3.36
C ALA A 77 0.71 22.75 2.04
N PHE A 78 1.57 21.73 2.09
CA PHE A 78 1.90 20.93 0.91
C PHE A 78 0.69 20.20 0.33
N VAL A 79 -0.16 19.59 1.16
CA VAL A 79 -1.44 19.01 0.71
C VAL A 79 -2.33 20.07 0.03
N ALA A 80 -2.36 21.30 0.55
CA ALA A 80 -3.07 22.42 -0.07
C ALA A 80 -2.53 22.76 -1.46
N ASP A 81 -1.21 22.81 -1.61
CA ASP A 81 -0.52 23.12 -2.86
C ASP A 81 -0.76 22.03 -3.91
N VAL A 82 -0.68 20.76 -3.51
CA VAL A 82 -0.98 19.62 -4.40
C VAL A 82 -2.45 19.65 -4.82
N ALA A 83 -3.39 19.87 -3.89
CA ALA A 83 -4.81 20.01 -4.23
C ALA A 83 -5.05 21.16 -5.22
N GLY A 84 -4.41 22.32 -5.00
CA GLY A 84 -4.50 23.47 -5.89
C GLY A 84 -3.95 23.19 -7.29
N MET A 85 -2.84 22.46 -7.39
CA MET A 85 -2.25 22.02 -8.66
C MET A 85 -3.21 21.09 -9.43
N LEU A 86 -3.89 20.17 -8.74
CA LEU A 86 -4.79 19.18 -9.36
C LEU A 86 -6.18 19.73 -9.69
N LYS A 87 -6.58 20.85 -9.09
CA LYS A 87 -7.96 21.38 -9.11
C LYS A 87 -8.62 21.38 -10.49
N ASP A 88 -7.91 21.84 -11.50
CA ASP A 88 -8.45 22.02 -12.86
C ASP A 88 -7.97 20.92 -13.83
N MET A 89 -7.24 19.91 -13.32
CA MET A 89 -6.75 18.77 -14.10
C MET A 89 -7.83 17.69 -14.19
N ALA A 90 -8.42 17.52 -15.37
CA ALA A 90 -9.35 16.43 -15.73
C ALA A 90 -10.19 15.90 -14.54
N PRO A 91 -11.17 16.67 -14.03
CA PRO A 91 -11.76 16.46 -12.69
C PRO A 91 -12.39 15.09 -12.42
N SER A 92 -12.75 14.33 -13.45
CA SER A 92 -13.30 12.97 -13.32
C SER A 92 -12.24 11.85 -13.32
N ARG A 93 -10.97 12.21 -13.48
CA ARG A 93 -9.84 11.30 -13.65
C ARG A 93 -8.68 11.57 -12.70
N VAL A 94 -8.81 12.55 -11.82
CA VAL A 94 -7.76 12.92 -10.86
C VAL A 94 -8.34 12.93 -9.46
N ALA A 95 -7.63 12.33 -8.51
CA ALA A 95 -7.94 12.37 -7.11
C ALA A 95 -6.67 12.63 -6.27
N LEU A 96 -6.86 13.12 -5.05
CA LEU A 96 -5.78 13.31 -4.08
C LEU A 96 -6.01 12.41 -2.87
N GLU A 97 -5.00 11.65 -2.50
CA GLU A 97 -4.93 10.90 -1.25
C GLU A 97 -3.94 11.59 -0.30
N PRO A 98 -4.43 12.34 0.70
CA PRO A 98 -3.57 13.18 1.52
C PRO A 98 -2.59 12.42 2.42
N VAL A 99 -2.81 11.13 2.69
CA VAL A 99 -1.96 10.28 3.55
C VAL A 99 -2.05 8.83 3.06
N ASN A 100 -0.89 8.21 2.82
CA ASN A 100 -0.79 6.78 2.50
C ASN A 100 -1.19 5.86 3.66
N GLU A 101 -0.47 5.95 4.77
CA GLU A 101 -0.57 5.04 5.91
C GLU A 101 -0.54 5.83 7.21
N PRO A 102 -1.70 6.07 7.84
CA PRO A 102 -1.76 6.75 9.12
C PRO A 102 -1.04 5.95 10.21
N PRO A 103 -0.08 6.55 10.95
CA PRO A 103 0.70 5.83 11.97
C PRO A 103 -0.08 5.57 13.26
N GLN A 104 -1.26 6.18 13.43
CA GLN A 104 -2.08 5.99 14.62
C GLN A 104 -2.75 4.61 14.62
N ASP A 105 -3.03 4.09 15.81
CA ASP A 105 -3.78 2.85 15.97
C ASP A 105 -5.18 2.88 15.34
N CYS A 106 -5.70 1.70 15.01
CA CYS A 106 -7.01 1.49 14.38
C CYS A 106 -8.18 2.24 15.06
N THR A 107 -8.14 2.42 16.39
CA THR A 107 -9.21 3.05 17.19
C THR A 107 -8.81 4.41 17.75
N SER A 108 -7.79 5.05 17.17
CA SER A 108 -7.29 6.33 17.68
C SER A 108 -8.20 7.50 17.32
N GLU A 109 -8.60 8.27 18.33
CA GLU A 109 -9.33 9.54 18.18
C GLU A 109 -8.46 10.69 17.62
N VAL A 110 -7.16 10.44 17.40
CA VAL A 110 -6.25 11.42 16.80
C VAL A 110 -6.37 11.43 15.28
N TRP A 111 -6.49 10.26 14.65
CA TRP A 111 -6.52 10.15 13.19
C TRP A 111 -7.68 10.92 12.55
N PRO A 112 -8.94 10.81 13.03
CA PRO A 112 -10.05 11.60 12.48
C PRO A 112 -9.78 13.12 12.48
N LYS A 113 -9.07 13.64 13.49
CA LYS A 113 -8.72 15.07 13.57
C LYS A 113 -7.64 15.46 12.57
N VAL A 114 -6.63 14.62 12.38
CA VAL A 114 -5.58 14.81 11.37
C VAL A 114 -6.20 14.78 9.98
N GLN A 115 -6.98 13.74 9.68
CA GLN A 115 -7.66 13.56 8.39
C GLN A 115 -8.59 14.75 8.09
N ALA A 116 -9.48 15.13 9.03
CA ALA A 116 -10.37 16.28 8.83
C ALA A 116 -9.59 17.58 8.54
N ALA A 117 -8.52 17.87 9.28
CA ALA A 117 -7.72 19.08 9.07
C ALA A 117 -7.02 19.11 7.68
N LEU A 118 -6.60 17.96 7.17
CA LEU A 118 -6.05 17.84 5.81
C LEU A 118 -7.14 17.99 4.75
N LEU A 119 -8.30 17.33 4.92
CA LEU A 119 -9.44 17.42 4.00
C LEU A 119 -10.01 18.84 3.94
N THR A 120 -10.19 19.52 5.08
CA THR A 120 -10.60 20.93 5.14
C THR A 120 -9.67 21.81 4.31
N THR A 121 -8.36 21.57 4.43
CA THR A 121 -7.36 22.36 3.70
C THR A 121 -7.41 22.08 2.20
N ALA A 122 -7.46 20.81 1.81
CA ALA A 122 -7.57 20.40 0.41
C ALA A 122 -8.84 20.96 -0.25
N ARG A 123 -9.99 20.91 0.45
CA ARG A 123 -11.26 21.50 -0.01
C ARG A 123 -11.20 23.02 -0.16
N GLY A 124 -10.44 23.70 0.69
CA GLY A 124 -10.18 25.13 0.58
C GLY A 124 -9.45 25.49 -0.72
N SER A 125 -8.53 24.63 -1.18
CA SER A 125 -7.79 24.81 -2.43
C SER A 125 -8.55 24.32 -3.67
N ALA A 126 -9.25 23.18 -3.56
CA ALA A 126 -9.95 22.51 -4.65
C ALA A 126 -11.28 21.91 -4.17
N LYS A 127 -12.37 22.63 -4.45
CA LYS A 127 -13.70 22.30 -3.94
C LYS A 127 -14.22 20.96 -4.45
N ASP A 128 -14.02 20.69 -5.74
CA ASP A 128 -14.65 19.56 -6.44
C ASP A 128 -13.70 18.38 -6.66
N LEU A 129 -12.43 18.47 -6.24
CA LEU A 129 -11.42 17.43 -6.42
C LEU A 129 -11.78 16.19 -5.57
N PRO A 130 -11.93 14.99 -6.14
CA PRO A 130 -12.09 13.77 -5.35
C PRO A 130 -10.94 13.58 -4.35
N LEU A 131 -11.28 13.35 -3.07
CA LEU A 131 -10.30 13.08 -2.02
C LEU A 131 -10.42 11.65 -1.52
N LEU A 132 -9.32 10.94 -1.42
CA LEU A 132 -9.29 9.63 -0.78
C LEU A 132 -9.17 9.81 0.73
N THR A 133 -9.91 8.99 1.46
CA THR A 133 -9.95 8.92 2.91
C THR A 133 -9.71 7.48 3.35
N THR A 134 -9.14 7.31 4.54
CA THR A 134 -8.78 5.99 5.08
C THR A 134 -9.04 5.93 6.58
N GLY A 135 -9.02 4.73 7.14
CA GLY A 135 -8.96 4.52 8.57
C GLY A 135 -7.55 4.70 9.13
N GLY A 136 -7.40 4.56 10.45
CA GLY A 136 -6.07 4.49 11.07
C GLY A 136 -5.33 3.20 10.70
N CYS A 137 -4.33 2.82 11.48
CA CYS A 137 -3.70 1.49 11.41
C CYS A 137 -3.00 1.22 10.07
N GLY A 138 -2.31 2.20 9.50
CA GLY A 138 -1.61 2.03 8.23
C GLY A 138 -2.55 1.64 7.07
N SER A 139 -3.77 2.19 7.05
CA SER A 139 -4.77 1.90 6.01
C SER A 139 -5.17 0.42 5.91
N MET A 140 -4.93 -0.39 6.93
CA MET A 140 -5.34 -1.79 6.94
C MET A 140 -6.88 -1.91 6.93
N VAL A 141 -7.39 -3.06 6.47
CA VAL A 141 -8.83 -3.42 6.53
C VAL A 141 -9.45 -3.07 7.89
N ARG A 142 -8.80 -3.47 8.98
CA ARG A 142 -9.28 -3.19 10.35
C ARG A 142 -9.40 -1.69 10.65
N GLY A 143 -8.49 -0.89 10.12
CA GLY A 143 -8.53 0.56 10.24
C GLY A 143 -9.75 1.14 9.51
N LEU A 144 -9.96 0.74 8.26
CA LEU A 144 -11.12 1.19 7.47
C LEU A 144 -12.43 0.78 8.12
N THR A 145 -12.57 -0.48 8.56
CA THR A 145 -13.82 -0.97 9.16
C THR A 145 -14.13 -0.36 10.52
N ALA A 146 -13.15 0.29 11.17
CA ALA A 146 -13.34 1.04 12.41
C ALA A 146 -13.66 2.53 12.18
N LEU A 147 -13.55 3.02 10.95
CA LEU A 147 -13.82 4.42 10.59
C LEU A 147 -15.33 4.68 10.61
N ASP A 148 -15.75 5.74 11.32
CA ASP A 148 -17.06 6.35 11.13
C ASP A 148 -16.99 7.32 9.94
N PRO A 149 -17.66 7.06 8.81
CA PRO A 149 -17.63 7.93 7.65
C PRO A 149 -18.57 9.13 7.77
N ALA A 150 -19.49 9.18 8.74
CA ALA A 150 -20.50 10.23 8.81
C ALA A 150 -19.92 11.65 8.93
N PRO A 151 -18.87 11.91 9.75
CA PRO A 151 -18.20 13.21 9.78
C PRO A 151 -17.49 13.58 8.48
N LEU A 152 -17.21 12.62 7.59
CA LEU A 152 -16.52 12.87 6.33
C LEU A 152 -17.45 13.35 5.20
N ALA A 153 -18.77 13.28 5.40
CA ALA A 153 -19.77 13.67 4.41
C ALA A 153 -19.68 15.15 4.00
N GLU A 154 -19.16 16.03 4.87
CA GLU A 154 -18.95 17.45 4.53
C GLU A 154 -17.84 17.66 3.49
N PHE A 155 -16.99 16.66 3.26
CA PHE A 155 -15.88 16.71 2.33
C PHE A 155 -16.18 16.04 0.98
N GLU A 156 -17.42 15.69 0.66
CA GLU A 156 -17.76 15.13 -0.67
C GLU A 156 -17.29 16.06 -1.82
N PRO A 157 -16.82 15.53 -2.97
CA PRO A 157 -16.74 14.10 -3.33
C PRO A 157 -15.53 13.37 -2.67
N ILE A 158 -15.78 12.27 -1.96
CA ILE A 158 -14.73 11.42 -1.37
C ILE A 158 -14.73 9.99 -1.90
N LEU A 159 -13.58 9.35 -1.79
CA LEU A 159 -13.37 7.91 -1.97
C LEU A 159 -12.78 7.36 -0.67
N PHE A 160 -12.91 6.04 -0.47
CA PHE A 160 -12.30 5.33 0.64
C PHE A 160 -11.19 4.44 0.14
N THR A 161 -10.15 4.22 0.95
CA THR A 161 -9.04 3.34 0.59
C THR A 161 -8.64 2.44 1.75
N PHE A 162 -8.16 1.24 1.41
CA PHE A 162 -7.47 0.33 2.32
C PHE A 162 -6.35 -0.42 1.58
N HIS A 163 -5.38 -0.94 2.32
CA HIS A 163 -4.28 -1.76 1.82
C HIS A 163 -4.49 -3.22 2.24
N PHE A 164 -4.07 -4.16 1.38
CA PHE A 164 -4.18 -5.59 1.64
C PHE A 164 -2.86 -6.32 1.37
N TYR A 165 -2.19 -6.72 2.45
CA TYR A 165 -0.97 -7.52 2.40
C TYR A 165 -1.08 -8.81 3.22
N GLU A 166 -2.28 -9.17 3.69
CA GLU A 166 -2.47 -10.36 4.52
C GLU A 166 -2.45 -11.65 3.69
N PRO A 167 -1.89 -12.77 4.20
CA PRO A 167 -1.10 -12.85 5.42
C PRO A 167 0.28 -12.21 5.22
N TYR A 168 0.71 -11.34 6.15
CA TYR A 168 2.04 -10.72 6.05
C TYR A 168 3.19 -11.73 5.99
N LEU A 169 3.05 -12.89 6.65
CA LEU A 169 4.01 -14.00 6.55
C LEU A 169 4.22 -14.50 5.12
N PHE A 170 3.22 -14.34 4.24
CA PHE A 170 3.37 -14.67 2.83
C PHE A 170 3.90 -13.47 2.03
N SER A 171 3.26 -12.30 2.14
CA SER A 171 3.57 -11.15 1.28
C SER A 171 4.93 -10.49 1.57
N HIS A 172 5.42 -10.56 2.80
CA HIS A 172 6.62 -9.85 3.26
C HIS A 172 7.78 -10.77 3.69
N GLN A 173 7.69 -12.08 3.43
CA GLN A 173 8.79 -13.00 3.72
C GLN A 173 10.09 -12.57 3.03
N GLY A 174 11.16 -12.39 3.82
CA GLY A 174 12.45 -11.94 3.32
C GLY A 174 12.61 -10.43 3.17
N ALA A 175 11.59 -9.63 3.51
CA ALA A 175 11.64 -8.17 3.41
C ALA A 175 12.60 -7.55 4.45
N PRO A 176 13.65 -6.83 4.04
CA PRO A 176 14.64 -6.27 4.96
C PRO A 176 14.15 -5.04 5.74
N TRP A 177 13.05 -4.40 5.32
CA TRP A 177 12.48 -3.24 6.00
C TRP A 177 11.51 -3.62 7.13
N MET A 178 11.13 -4.89 7.25
CA MET A 178 10.31 -5.37 8.36
C MET A 178 11.15 -5.46 9.63
N GLY A 179 10.66 -4.84 10.71
CA GLY A 179 11.38 -4.76 11.98
C GLY A 179 11.32 -6.05 12.80
N GLU A 180 10.29 -6.87 12.59
CA GLU A 180 10.08 -8.10 13.34
C GLU A 180 11.12 -9.15 12.96
N PRO A 181 11.76 -9.84 13.93
CA PRO A 181 12.88 -10.74 13.67
C PRO A 181 12.60 -11.88 12.69
N VAL A 182 11.34 -12.32 12.60
CA VAL A 182 10.91 -13.43 11.73
C VAL A 182 11.20 -13.14 10.25
N TYR A 183 10.87 -11.95 9.75
CA TYR A 183 10.84 -11.69 8.31
C TYR A 183 12.19 -11.80 7.63
N ARG A 184 13.29 -11.47 8.32
CA ARG A 184 14.63 -11.48 7.72
C ARG A 184 15.05 -12.87 7.23
N ALA A 185 14.71 -13.91 7.98
CA ALA A 185 15.02 -15.30 7.63
C ALA A 185 13.85 -16.02 6.95
N LEU A 186 12.64 -15.47 7.00
CA LEU A 186 11.45 -16.07 6.42
C LEU A 186 11.59 -16.20 4.89
N ASN A 187 11.36 -17.40 4.38
CA ASN A 187 11.29 -17.71 2.96
C ASN A 187 10.53 -19.02 2.74
N ASN A 188 10.09 -19.28 1.51
CA ASN A 188 9.32 -20.47 1.14
C ASN A 188 8.07 -20.71 2.02
N VAL A 189 7.40 -19.64 2.47
CA VAL A 189 6.02 -19.74 2.96
C VAL A 189 5.13 -19.87 1.71
N PRO A 190 4.42 -20.99 1.51
CA PRO A 190 3.70 -21.26 0.28
C PRO A 190 2.37 -20.49 0.18
N TRP A 191 1.81 -20.34 -1.01
CA TRP A 191 0.40 -19.95 -1.18
C TRP A 191 -0.33 -20.83 -2.21
N PRO A 192 -1.50 -21.43 -1.87
CA PRO A 192 -2.10 -21.48 -0.53
C PRO A 192 -1.23 -22.28 0.45
N ALA A 193 -1.52 -22.22 1.75
CA ALA A 193 -0.74 -22.94 2.76
C ALA A 193 -0.64 -24.46 2.50
N SER A 194 -1.68 -25.03 1.89
CA SER A 194 -1.75 -26.45 1.52
C SER A 194 -0.78 -26.87 0.40
N ALA A 195 -0.13 -25.91 -0.28
CA ALA A 195 0.87 -26.20 -1.32
C ALA A 195 2.25 -26.57 -0.75
N GLY A 196 2.45 -26.48 0.56
CA GLY A 196 3.68 -26.90 1.24
C GLY A 196 3.42 -27.41 2.66
N SER A 197 4.47 -27.42 3.49
CA SER A 197 4.35 -27.86 4.88
C SER A 197 5.21 -27.02 5.84
N LEU A 198 4.80 -27.00 7.11
CA LEU A 198 5.54 -26.35 8.19
C LEU A 198 7.00 -26.82 8.24
N GLU A 199 7.22 -28.14 8.10
CA GLU A 199 8.56 -28.72 8.16
C GLU A 199 9.47 -28.22 7.02
N GLN A 200 8.94 -28.13 5.80
CA GLN A 200 9.68 -27.66 4.62
C GLN A 200 10.02 -26.17 4.70
N THR A 201 9.05 -25.35 5.14
CA THR A 201 9.28 -23.92 5.35
C THR A 201 10.30 -23.69 6.46
N LEU A 202 10.18 -24.39 7.60
CA LEU A 202 11.17 -24.28 8.69
C LEU A 202 12.56 -24.76 8.27
N ALA A 203 12.67 -25.77 7.40
CA ALA A 203 13.96 -26.18 6.85
C ALA A 203 14.60 -25.07 5.99
N SER A 204 13.79 -24.36 5.19
CA SER A 204 14.26 -23.22 4.39
C SER A 204 14.73 -22.06 5.26
N VAL A 205 13.97 -21.75 6.33
CA VAL A 205 14.35 -20.73 7.31
C VAL A 205 15.68 -21.09 7.97
N ARG A 206 15.84 -22.33 8.47
CA ARG A 206 17.10 -22.78 9.09
C ARG A 206 18.29 -22.66 8.15
N ALA A 207 18.12 -23.01 6.87
CA ALA A 207 19.18 -22.85 5.87
C ALA A 207 19.59 -21.39 5.72
N ARG A 208 18.63 -20.46 5.57
CA ARG A 208 18.92 -19.03 5.45
C ARG A 208 19.56 -18.44 6.71
N MET A 209 19.16 -18.90 7.90
CA MET A 209 19.77 -18.48 9.17
C MET A 209 21.20 -18.99 9.36
N ALA A 210 21.56 -20.12 8.75
CA ALA A 210 22.92 -20.64 8.78
C ALA A 210 23.88 -19.76 7.96
N ASP A 211 23.40 -19.20 6.85
CA ASP A 211 24.15 -18.30 5.98
C ASP A 211 24.28 -16.86 6.52
N ASP A 212 23.46 -16.50 7.51
CA ASP A 212 23.47 -15.17 8.12
C ASP A 212 24.68 -14.98 9.05
N THR A 213 25.67 -14.19 8.64
CA THR A 213 26.84 -13.91 9.48
C THR A 213 26.72 -12.65 10.34
N GLU A 214 25.60 -11.91 10.25
CA GLU A 214 25.46 -10.59 10.89
C GLU A 214 24.85 -10.66 12.29
N ARG A 215 24.09 -11.72 12.61
CA ARG A 215 23.41 -11.88 13.89
C ARG A 215 24.12 -12.88 14.79
N SER A 216 24.09 -12.63 16.11
CA SER A 216 24.58 -13.58 17.10
C SER A 216 23.70 -14.84 17.15
N ASP A 217 24.26 -15.94 17.63
CA ASP A 217 23.54 -17.20 17.76
C ASP A 217 22.32 -17.08 18.70
N GLU A 218 22.42 -16.25 19.75
CA GLU A 218 21.30 -15.98 20.66
C GLU A 218 20.16 -15.25 19.95
N ALA A 219 20.48 -14.24 19.12
CA ALA A 219 19.48 -13.50 18.36
C ALA A 219 18.81 -14.39 17.31
N LYS A 220 19.58 -15.26 16.64
CA LYS A 220 19.06 -16.26 15.71
C LYS A 220 18.12 -17.22 16.43
N LYS A 221 18.53 -17.78 17.58
CA LYS A 221 17.70 -18.71 18.35
C LYS A 221 16.35 -18.09 18.74
N ALA A 222 16.37 -16.86 19.27
CA ALA A 222 15.14 -16.15 19.64
C ALA A 222 14.22 -15.89 18.44
N ALA A 223 14.79 -15.47 17.30
CA ALA A 223 14.03 -15.26 16.06
C ALA A 223 13.42 -16.56 15.52
N TYR A 224 14.15 -17.67 15.61
CA TYR A 224 13.68 -18.98 15.16
C TYR A 224 12.54 -19.52 16.02
N GLU A 225 12.64 -19.39 17.36
CA GLU A 225 11.54 -19.78 18.28
C GLU A 225 10.25 -19.02 17.98
N GLU A 226 10.35 -17.74 17.62
CA GLU A 226 9.18 -16.96 17.20
C GLU A 226 8.68 -17.39 15.81
N THR A 227 9.59 -17.66 14.88
CA THR A 227 9.26 -18.15 13.54
C THR A 227 8.48 -19.46 13.59
N GLU A 228 8.86 -20.40 14.47
CA GLU A 228 8.15 -21.66 14.67
C GLU A 228 6.71 -21.44 15.15
N LYS A 229 6.48 -20.51 16.08
CA LYS A 229 5.13 -20.21 16.58
C LYS A 229 4.25 -19.61 15.50
N VAL A 230 4.72 -18.57 14.80
CA VAL A 230 3.91 -17.86 13.80
C VAL A 230 3.65 -18.72 12.57
N LEU A 231 4.62 -19.53 12.13
CA LEU A 231 4.40 -20.49 11.05
C LEU A 231 3.46 -21.61 11.47
N LYS A 232 3.52 -22.08 12.72
CA LYS A 232 2.53 -23.03 13.20
C LYS A 232 1.12 -22.46 13.10
N VAL A 233 0.90 -21.22 13.52
CA VAL A 233 -0.40 -20.55 13.36
C VAL A 233 -0.81 -20.46 11.89
N TYR A 234 0.11 -20.08 10.99
CA TYR A 234 -0.13 -20.02 9.56
C TYR A 234 -0.59 -21.38 8.99
N PHE A 235 0.16 -22.45 9.26
CA PHE A 235 -0.16 -23.77 8.74
C PHE A 235 -1.37 -24.42 9.44
N ASP A 236 -1.65 -24.12 10.72
CA ASP A 236 -2.87 -24.59 11.37
C ASP A 236 -4.12 -23.89 10.80
N ALA A 237 -4.01 -22.60 10.45
CA ALA A 237 -5.11 -21.80 9.90
C ALA A 237 -5.45 -22.17 8.44
N GLN A 238 -4.51 -22.81 7.72
CA GLN A 238 -4.68 -23.21 6.32
C GLN A 238 -5.20 -22.07 5.41
N PRO A 239 -4.55 -20.88 5.40
CA PRO A 239 -5.01 -19.78 4.57
C PRO A 239 -4.96 -20.16 3.08
N ASP A 240 -6.06 -19.88 2.41
CA ASP A 240 -6.30 -20.01 0.99
C ASP A 240 -7.12 -18.79 0.52
N ARG A 241 -7.68 -18.83 -0.69
CA ARG A 241 -8.53 -17.74 -1.19
C ARG A 241 -9.66 -17.32 -0.22
N ARG A 242 -10.26 -18.24 0.53
CA ARG A 242 -11.35 -17.92 1.49
C ARG A 242 -10.87 -17.03 2.63
N PHE A 243 -9.58 -17.09 2.96
CA PHE A 243 -8.96 -16.18 3.91
C PHE A 243 -9.06 -14.74 3.37
N ILE A 244 -8.70 -14.51 2.10
CA ILE A 244 -8.82 -13.20 1.45
C ILE A 244 -10.29 -12.75 1.38
N ASP A 245 -11.19 -13.64 0.92
CA ASP A 245 -12.63 -13.34 0.86
C ASP A 245 -13.17 -12.88 2.22
N GLY A 246 -12.73 -13.51 3.32
CA GLY A 246 -13.14 -13.14 4.68
C GLY A 246 -12.69 -11.74 5.11
N TYR A 247 -11.57 -11.23 4.61
CA TYR A 247 -11.14 -9.84 4.86
C TYR A 247 -11.92 -8.85 3.99
N LEU A 248 -12.13 -9.16 2.71
CA LEU A 248 -12.86 -8.26 1.82
C LEU A 248 -14.37 -8.23 2.14
N ALA A 249 -14.91 -9.30 2.71
CA ALA A 249 -16.26 -9.32 3.28
C ALA A 249 -16.40 -8.32 4.44
N GLN A 250 -15.40 -8.17 5.30
CA GLN A 250 -15.45 -7.16 6.37
C GLN A 250 -15.53 -5.73 5.82
N VAL A 251 -14.81 -5.44 4.73
CA VAL A 251 -14.90 -4.14 4.04
C VAL A 251 -16.28 -3.95 3.42
N SER A 252 -16.82 -5.00 2.79
CA SER A 252 -18.16 -4.98 2.18
C SER A 252 -19.26 -4.77 3.23
N ASP A 253 -19.20 -5.48 4.36
CA ASP A 253 -20.14 -5.34 5.47
C ASP A 253 -20.11 -3.93 6.07
N TRP A 254 -18.91 -3.35 6.23
CA TRP A 254 -18.76 -1.95 6.64
C TRP A 254 -19.37 -1.00 5.61
N ALA A 255 -19.12 -1.20 4.32
CA ALA A 255 -19.65 -0.39 3.25
C ALA A 255 -21.19 -0.42 3.23
N ASP A 256 -21.78 -1.60 3.31
CA ASP A 256 -23.23 -1.81 3.36
C ASP A 256 -23.86 -1.17 4.60
N GLY A 257 -23.21 -1.33 5.77
CA GLY A 257 -23.64 -0.72 7.03
C GLY A 257 -23.70 0.81 6.98
N HIS A 258 -22.89 1.44 6.12
CA HIS A 258 -22.82 2.89 5.94
C HIS A 258 -23.43 3.39 4.61
N GLY A 259 -23.99 2.50 3.78
CA GLY A 259 -24.58 2.86 2.49
C GLY A 259 -23.57 3.36 1.46
N ILE A 260 -22.31 2.90 1.54
CA ILE A 260 -21.22 3.26 0.62
C ILE A 260 -21.19 2.25 -0.51
N ALA A 261 -21.30 2.73 -1.76
CA ALA A 261 -21.19 1.84 -2.93
C ALA A 261 -19.76 1.25 -3.04
N PRO A 262 -19.61 -0.05 -3.36
CA PRO A 262 -18.29 -0.69 -3.46
C PRO A 262 -17.30 0.02 -4.39
N GLY A 263 -17.79 0.54 -5.52
CA GLY A 263 -16.96 1.31 -6.46
C GLY A 263 -16.39 2.64 -5.91
N ARG A 264 -16.79 3.06 -4.70
CA ARG A 264 -16.19 4.20 -3.97
C ARG A 264 -15.04 3.78 -3.06
N ILE A 265 -14.74 2.48 -2.96
CA ILE A 265 -13.73 1.91 -2.08
C ILE A 265 -12.63 1.29 -2.93
N ILE A 266 -11.43 1.84 -2.83
CA ILE A 266 -10.26 1.40 -3.60
C ILE A 266 -9.36 0.56 -2.71
N MET A 267 -8.99 -0.63 -3.15
CA MET A 267 -7.85 -1.35 -2.56
C MET A 267 -6.57 -0.69 -3.07
N GLY A 268 -6.10 0.33 -2.35
CA GLY A 268 -5.06 1.25 -2.78
C GLY A 268 -3.67 0.62 -2.90
N GLU A 269 -3.43 -0.48 -2.18
CA GLU A 269 -2.23 -1.28 -2.32
C GLU A 269 -2.53 -2.76 -2.04
N PHE A 270 -1.90 -3.62 -2.82
CA PHE A 270 -1.71 -5.03 -2.51
C PHE A 270 -0.50 -5.55 -3.27
N GLY A 271 0.20 -6.53 -2.70
CA GLY A 271 1.44 -7.02 -3.29
C GLY A 271 2.05 -8.17 -2.51
N ALA A 272 3.11 -8.74 -3.07
CA ALA A 272 3.94 -9.73 -2.40
C ALA A 272 5.37 -9.64 -2.96
N LEU A 273 6.36 -9.84 -2.11
CA LEU A 273 7.77 -9.80 -2.49
C LEU A 273 8.09 -10.93 -3.48
N ARG A 274 8.79 -10.59 -4.57
CA ARG A 274 9.28 -11.56 -5.55
C ARG A 274 10.59 -12.18 -5.06
N THR A 275 10.87 -13.41 -5.50
CA THR A 275 12.22 -13.97 -5.41
C THR A 275 13.02 -13.58 -6.65
N ASP A 276 14.11 -12.85 -6.45
CA ASP A 276 15.06 -12.42 -7.48
C ASP A 276 16.49 -12.32 -6.90
N ALA A 277 17.40 -11.60 -7.58
CA ALA A 277 18.78 -11.44 -7.12
C ALA A 277 18.93 -10.59 -5.84
N ARG A 278 17.91 -9.79 -5.49
CA ARG A 278 17.91 -8.89 -4.32
C ARG A 278 17.21 -9.53 -3.12
N TYR A 279 16.13 -10.27 -3.39
CA TYR A 279 15.26 -10.82 -2.35
C TYR A 279 15.05 -12.32 -2.51
N THR A 280 15.01 -13.02 -1.39
CA THR A 280 14.57 -14.42 -1.33
C THR A 280 13.25 -14.47 -0.56
N ALA A 281 12.16 -14.78 -1.25
CA ALA A 281 10.80 -14.77 -0.73
C ALA A 281 10.11 -16.14 -0.96
N ALA A 282 8.83 -16.14 -1.33
CA ALA A 282 8.14 -17.32 -1.85
C ALA A 282 8.60 -17.67 -3.27
N PRO A 283 8.41 -18.92 -3.72
CA PRO A 283 8.49 -19.24 -5.14
C PRO A 283 7.59 -18.31 -5.98
N ASN A 284 8.12 -17.76 -7.08
CA ASN A 284 7.36 -16.82 -7.92
C ASN A 284 6.01 -17.37 -8.44
N PRO A 285 5.84 -18.68 -8.72
CA PRO A 285 4.52 -19.23 -9.04
C PRO A 285 3.49 -19.09 -7.91
N ASP A 286 3.91 -19.14 -6.65
CA ASP A 286 3.02 -18.95 -5.49
C ASP A 286 2.60 -17.49 -5.37
N ARG A 287 3.56 -16.58 -5.59
CA ARG A 287 3.28 -15.13 -5.68
C ARG A 287 2.24 -14.83 -6.76
N ALA A 288 2.39 -15.38 -7.96
CA ALA A 288 1.42 -15.18 -9.04
C ALA A 288 0.02 -15.68 -8.65
N ARG A 289 -0.09 -16.85 -8.00
CA ARG A 289 -1.39 -17.36 -7.51
C ARG A 289 -2.00 -16.45 -6.44
N TYR A 290 -1.22 -16.00 -5.47
CA TYR A 290 -1.68 -15.07 -4.43
C TYR A 290 -2.21 -13.77 -5.02
N ILE A 291 -1.46 -13.14 -5.94
CA ILE A 291 -1.88 -11.90 -6.60
C ILE A 291 -3.15 -12.11 -7.43
N ALA A 292 -3.27 -13.25 -8.11
CA ALA A 292 -4.49 -13.59 -8.83
C ALA A 292 -5.70 -13.76 -7.91
N ASP A 293 -5.54 -14.44 -6.76
CA ASP A 293 -6.60 -14.60 -5.77
C ASP A 293 -7.02 -13.22 -5.20
N VAL A 294 -6.07 -12.40 -4.76
CA VAL A 294 -6.37 -11.06 -4.19
C VAL A 294 -7.12 -10.18 -5.19
N ARG A 295 -6.63 -10.10 -6.44
CA ARG A 295 -7.33 -9.35 -7.50
C ARG A 295 -8.75 -9.88 -7.69
N GLN A 296 -8.92 -11.18 -7.89
CA GLN A 296 -10.23 -11.76 -8.19
C GLN A 296 -11.22 -11.57 -7.04
N CYS A 297 -10.75 -11.64 -5.80
CA CYS A 297 -11.56 -11.34 -4.63
C CYS A 297 -12.00 -9.87 -4.61
N ALA A 298 -11.09 -8.92 -4.90
CA ALA A 298 -11.41 -7.50 -4.98
C ALA A 298 -12.42 -7.18 -6.10
N GLU A 299 -12.21 -7.75 -7.30
CA GLU A 299 -13.15 -7.62 -8.41
C GLU A 299 -14.52 -8.21 -8.09
N ALA A 300 -14.57 -9.37 -7.42
CA ALA A 300 -15.83 -9.99 -6.99
C ALA A 300 -16.58 -9.15 -5.94
N ALA A 301 -15.86 -8.44 -5.07
CA ALA A 301 -16.42 -7.49 -4.11
C ALA A 301 -16.76 -6.12 -4.74
N GLY A 302 -16.35 -5.86 -5.98
CA GLY A 302 -16.59 -4.60 -6.68
C GLY A 302 -15.63 -3.47 -6.29
N PHE A 303 -14.48 -3.79 -5.72
CA PHE A 303 -13.44 -2.82 -5.35
C PHE A 303 -12.44 -2.63 -6.51
N PRO A 304 -12.27 -1.40 -7.03
CA PRO A 304 -11.11 -1.06 -7.83
C PRO A 304 -9.81 -1.27 -7.05
N TRP A 305 -8.72 -1.56 -7.73
CA TRP A 305 -7.46 -1.93 -7.08
C TRP A 305 -6.25 -1.24 -7.73
N ALA A 306 -5.23 -0.97 -6.92
CA ALA A 306 -3.91 -0.54 -7.38
C ALA A 306 -2.85 -1.52 -6.86
N PHE A 307 -2.12 -2.14 -7.77
CA PHE A 307 -1.10 -3.13 -7.46
C PHE A 307 0.20 -2.45 -7.02
N TRP A 308 0.77 -2.91 -5.90
CA TRP A 308 2.10 -2.53 -5.45
C TRP A 308 3.12 -3.59 -5.91
N ASP A 309 4.00 -3.30 -6.86
CA ASP A 309 4.19 -2.03 -7.56
C ASP A 309 4.50 -2.22 -9.05
N LEU A 310 4.82 -1.13 -9.76
CA LEU A 310 5.16 -1.23 -11.18
C LEU A 310 6.52 -1.92 -11.36
N PHE A 311 7.50 -1.60 -10.53
CA PHE A 311 8.90 -2.06 -10.57
C PHE A 311 9.45 -2.11 -9.14
N ASP A 312 10.60 -2.76 -8.90
CA ASP A 312 11.21 -3.10 -7.59
C ASP A 312 10.78 -4.46 -7.01
N GLY A 313 11.05 -4.73 -5.72
CA GLY A 313 10.93 -6.05 -5.09
C GLY A 313 9.52 -6.64 -5.12
N MET A 314 8.47 -5.83 -5.24
CA MET A 314 7.08 -6.31 -5.39
C MET A 314 6.53 -6.14 -6.81
N GLY A 315 7.35 -5.69 -7.75
CA GLY A 315 6.85 -5.18 -9.01
C GLY A 315 6.37 -6.19 -10.04
N MET A 316 5.69 -5.69 -11.06
CA MET A 316 5.30 -6.46 -12.26
C MET A 316 6.21 -6.21 -13.48
N MET A 317 7.23 -5.37 -13.33
CA MET A 317 8.18 -5.00 -14.38
C MET A 317 9.62 -5.20 -13.90
N ASP A 318 10.53 -5.45 -14.84
CA ASP A 318 11.97 -5.42 -14.62
C ASP A 318 12.50 -3.97 -14.58
N ASP A 319 13.37 -3.67 -13.61
CA ASP A 319 13.79 -2.31 -13.31
C ASP A 319 14.69 -1.70 -14.39
N ILE A 320 15.40 -2.54 -15.16
CA ILE A 320 16.39 -2.12 -16.15
C ILE A 320 15.77 -2.11 -17.55
N THR A 321 15.26 -3.26 -17.98
CA THR A 321 14.73 -3.48 -19.32
C THR A 321 13.33 -2.91 -19.50
N ARG A 322 12.62 -2.64 -18.40
CA ARG A 322 11.20 -2.25 -18.40
C ARG A 322 10.27 -3.29 -19.04
N ALA A 323 10.74 -4.53 -19.18
CA ALA A 323 9.92 -5.65 -19.63
C ALA A 323 8.91 -6.02 -18.52
N LEU A 324 7.65 -6.23 -18.92
CA LEU A 324 6.62 -6.74 -18.03
C LEU A 324 6.84 -8.23 -17.76
N ASP A 325 6.62 -8.66 -16.52
CA ASP A 325 6.59 -10.06 -16.13
C ASP A 325 5.27 -10.70 -16.63
N PRO A 326 5.32 -11.67 -17.57
CA PRO A 326 4.12 -12.28 -18.12
C PRO A 326 3.24 -12.95 -17.06
N ALA A 327 3.83 -13.57 -16.05
CA ALA A 327 3.07 -14.25 -14.99
C ALA A 327 2.30 -13.25 -14.13
N MET A 328 2.87 -12.05 -13.93
CA MET A 328 2.20 -10.98 -13.18
C MET A 328 1.12 -10.28 -14.00
N VAL A 329 1.36 -10.08 -15.30
CA VAL A 329 0.33 -9.56 -16.20
C VAL A 329 -0.88 -10.50 -16.23
N GLU A 330 -0.65 -11.81 -16.33
CA GLU A 330 -1.71 -12.82 -16.26
C GLU A 330 -2.41 -12.82 -14.89
N ALA A 331 -1.65 -12.84 -13.79
CA ALA A 331 -2.21 -12.81 -12.43
C ALA A 331 -3.10 -11.59 -12.20
N LEU A 332 -2.69 -10.43 -12.73
CA LEU A 332 -3.42 -9.18 -12.65
C LEU A 332 -4.59 -9.06 -13.65
N GLY A 333 -4.87 -10.10 -14.45
CA GLY A 333 -5.95 -10.08 -15.44
C GLY A 333 -5.72 -9.05 -16.55
N LEU A 334 -4.47 -8.63 -16.74
CA LEU A 334 -4.06 -7.62 -17.71
C LEU A 334 -3.69 -8.29 -19.04
N THR A 335 -3.58 -7.47 -20.08
CA THR A 335 -3.15 -7.88 -21.41
C THR A 335 -1.68 -7.53 -21.61
N MET A 336 -0.90 -8.46 -22.16
CA MET A 336 0.47 -8.14 -22.60
C MET A 336 0.41 -7.14 -23.76
N PRO A 337 1.06 -5.96 -23.66
CA PRO A 337 1.19 -5.06 -24.79
C PRO A 337 1.89 -5.74 -25.97
N PRO A 338 1.53 -5.41 -27.22
CA PRO A 338 2.26 -5.89 -28.38
C PRO A 338 3.72 -5.43 -28.32
N THR A 339 4.64 -6.31 -28.71
CA THR A 339 6.07 -6.05 -28.86
C THR A 339 6.35 -5.14 -30.05
#